data_AF-J0WVK8-F1
#
_entry.id   AF-J0WVK8-F1
#
_cell.length_a   1.000
_cell.length_b   1.000
_cell.length_c   1.000
_cell.angle_alpha   90.00
_cell.angle_beta   90.00
_cell.angle_gamma   90.00
#
_symmetry.space_group_name_H-M   'P 1'
#
loop_
_entity.id
_entity.type
_entity.pdbx_description
1 polymer ?
#
loop_
_entity_poly.entity_id
_entity_poly.type
_entity_poly.pdbx_seq_one_letter_code
_entity_poly.pdbx_strand_id
1 'polypeptide(L)'
;MSTGGNRATDPRAAGSKKRASSGSAVRTHQEVFRLTAVRVGLVGGALAALGLAAGHLAGGRAWVGAAWGAGAGALLTAITAAVLAAPWDRVPRLGSSGAMLSFIGKIIVMIGVVVLARPYKSAMSPVWFLGTLAAVLLGVAAIEIVSLANRRSLTVDSRSDDG
;
A
#
# COMPACT_ATOMS: atom_id res chain seq x y z
N MET A 1 30.04 16.60 -60.31
CA MET A 1 28.63 16.76 -59.87
C MET A 1 28.38 15.85 -58.68
N SER A 2 27.86 16.44 -57.59
CA SER A 2 27.09 15.87 -56.46
C SER A 2 27.71 14.74 -55.61
N THR A 3 28.51 15.04 -54.58
CA THR A 3 28.14 15.25 -53.15
C THR A 3 27.51 14.05 -52.43
N GLY A 4 28.28 13.51 -51.48
CA GLY A 4 27.85 12.52 -50.52
C GLY A 4 26.80 13.03 -49.53
N GLY A 5 25.95 12.11 -49.06
CA GLY A 5 24.99 12.33 -48.00
C GLY A 5 25.23 11.33 -46.88
N ASN A 6 26.17 11.66 -45.99
CA ASN A 6 26.38 10.94 -44.74
C ASN A 6 25.12 11.19 -43.87
N ARG A 7 24.30 10.16 -43.63
CA ARG A 7 23.22 10.24 -42.63
C ARG A 7 23.89 10.40 -41.26
N ALA A 8 24.03 11.65 -40.83
CA ALA A 8 24.31 11.98 -39.44
C ALA A 8 23.21 11.36 -38.59
N THR A 9 23.57 10.35 -37.80
CA THR A 9 22.78 9.84 -36.69
C THR A 9 22.67 10.97 -35.67
N ASP A 10 21.61 11.77 -35.77
CA ASP A 10 21.36 12.91 -34.89
C ASP A 10 21.25 12.42 -33.43
N PRO A 11 22.24 12.72 -32.55
CA PRO A 11 22.25 12.23 -31.17
C PRO A 11 21.14 12.86 -30.33
N ARG A 12 20.46 13.92 -30.81
CA ARG A 12 19.32 14.54 -30.12
C ARG A 12 18.05 13.69 -30.17
N ALA A 13 17.87 12.86 -31.21
CA ALA A 13 16.71 11.99 -31.34
C ALA A 13 16.76 10.78 -30.37
N ALA A 14 17.96 10.33 -29.98
CA ALA A 14 18.14 9.26 -29.00
C ALA A 14 17.83 9.73 -27.56
N GLY A 15 18.09 11.01 -27.26
CA GLY A 15 17.80 11.61 -25.95
C GLY A 15 16.31 11.81 -25.66
N SER A 16 15.50 12.10 -26.69
CA SER A 16 14.05 12.29 -26.54
C SER A 16 13.31 10.97 -26.28
N LYS A 17 13.70 9.89 -26.95
CA LYS A 17 13.11 8.55 -26.73
C LYS A 17 13.40 8.01 -25.34
N LYS A 18 14.64 8.15 -24.83
CA LYS A 18 14.99 7.74 -23.45
C LYS A 18 14.23 8.55 -22.39
N ARG A 19 14.03 9.85 -22.60
CA ARG A 19 13.24 10.68 -21.66
C ARG A 19 11.75 10.34 -21.71
N ALA A 20 11.21 10.08 -22.89
CA ALA A 20 9.81 9.68 -23.05
C ALA A 20 9.54 8.28 -22.45
N SER A 21 10.45 7.32 -22.62
CA SER A 21 10.31 5.97 -22.05
C SER A 21 10.51 5.94 -20.54
N SER A 22 11.44 6.71 -19.99
CA SER A 22 11.55 6.87 -18.53
C SER A 22 10.32 7.56 -17.93
N GLY A 23 9.75 8.56 -18.62
CA GLY A 23 8.53 9.23 -18.18
C GLY A 23 7.29 8.33 -18.23
N SER A 24 7.14 7.50 -19.27
CA SER A 24 6.02 6.55 -19.38
C SER A 24 6.13 5.42 -18.36
N ALA A 25 7.33 4.86 -18.15
CA ALA A 25 7.58 3.77 -17.19
C ALA A 25 7.37 4.21 -15.73
N VAL A 26 7.72 5.45 -15.37
CA VAL A 26 7.44 6.00 -14.03
C VAL A 26 5.94 6.21 -13.84
N ARG A 27 5.23 6.65 -14.87
CA ARG A 27 3.78 6.89 -14.82
C ARG A 27 2.99 5.59 -14.67
N THR A 28 3.38 4.53 -15.37
CA THR A 28 2.78 3.19 -15.22
C THR A 28 3.06 2.60 -13.84
N HIS A 29 4.26 2.79 -13.28
CA HIS A 29 4.59 2.34 -11.92
C HIS A 29 3.71 3.04 -10.88
N GLN A 30 3.59 4.37 -10.91
CA GLN A 30 2.70 5.14 -10.01
C GLN A 30 1.23 4.68 -10.08
N GLU A 31 0.73 4.38 -11.28
CA GLU A 31 -0.64 3.93 -11.49
C GLU A 31 -0.91 2.56 -10.85
N VAL A 32 0.04 1.63 -10.95
CA VAL A 32 -0.05 0.31 -10.29
C VAL A 32 0.01 0.42 -8.76
N PHE A 33 0.81 1.35 -8.23
CA PHE A 33 0.85 1.66 -6.80
C PHE A 33 -0.49 2.20 -6.29
N ARG A 34 -1.12 3.11 -7.05
CA ARG A 34 -2.47 3.60 -6.77
C ARG A 34 -3.52 2.49 -6.81
N LEU A 35 -3.48 1.62 -7.81
CA LEU A 35 -4.41 0.48 -7.89
C LEU A 35 -4.24 -0.47 -6.71
N THR A 36 -3.00 -0.72 -6.29
CA THR A 36 -2.72 -1.52 -5.10
C THR A 36 -3.21 -0.83 -3.83
N ALA A 37 -3.02 0.48 -3.70
CA ALA A 37 -3.55 1.27 -2.60
C ALA A 37 -5.09 1.17 -2.50
N VAL A 38 -5.79 1.24 -3.65
CA VAL A 38 -7.24 1.07 -3.72
C VAL A 38 -7.64 -0.33 -3.26
N ARG A 39 -6.99 -1.39 -3.77
CA ARG A 39 -7.28 -2.77 -3.38
C ARG A 39 -7.06 -3.02 -1.88
N VAL A 40 -5.94 -2.51 -1.34
CA VAL A 40 -5.63 -2.58 0.09
C VAL A 40 -6.70 -1.86 0.90
N GLY A 41 -7.09 -0.66 0.50
CA GLY A 41 -8.16 0.10 1.15
C GLY A 41 -9.51 -0.63 1.13
N LEU A 42 -9.89 -1.20 -0.01
CA LEU A 42 -11.14 -1.95 -0.16
C LEU A 42 -11.14 -3.22 0.69
N VAL A 43 -10.07 -4.02 0.63
CA VAL A 43 -9.99 -5.29 1.38
C VAL A 43 -9.90 -5.03 2.88
N GLY A 44 -9.05 -4.11 3.33
CA GLY A 44 -8.97 -3.76 4.75
C GLY A 44 -10.26 -3.15 5.27
N GLY A 45 -10.94 -2.31 4.48
CA GLY A 45 -12.26 -1.78 4.81
C GLY A 45 -13.33 -2.88 4.91
N ALA A 46 -13.36 -3.81 3.97
CA ALA A 46 -14.29 -4.94 3.99
C ALA A 46 -14.05 -5.86 5.20
N LEU A 47 -12.78 -6.18 5.50
CA LEU A 47 -12.43 -7.00 6.67
C LEU A 47 -12.77 -6.30 7.99
N ALA A 48 -12.57 -4.98 8.07
CA ALA A 48 -12.98 -4.19 9.22
C ALA A 48 -14.51 -4.20 9.41
N ALA A 49 -15.27 -4.05 8.32
CA ALA A 49 -16.74 -4.13 8.35
C ALA A 49 -17.24 -5.52 8.75
N LEU A 50 -16.62 -6.60 8.24
CA LEU A 50 -16.93 -7.97 8.63
C LEU A 50 -16.62 -8.22 10.12
N GLY A 51 -15.49 -7.70 10.61
CA GLY A 51 -15.14 -7.77 12.02
C GLY A 51 -16.16 -7.07 12.92
N LEU A 52 -16.61 -5.86 12.53
CA LEU A 52 -17.66 -5.13 13.22
C LEU A 52 -18.98 -5.90 13.22
N ALA A 53 -19.40 -6.44 12.07
CA ALA A 53 -20.62 -7.22 11.96
C ALA A 53 -20.57 -8.48 12.85
N ALA A 54 -19.46 -9.22 12.81
CA ALA A 54 -19.25 -10.40 13.65
C ALA A 54 -19.26 -10.06 15.15
N GLY A 55 -18.60 -8.97 15.55
CA GLY A 55 -18.61 -8.51 16.94
C GLY A 55 -19.99 -8.02 17.39
N HIS A 56 -20.76 -7.40 16.50
CA HIS A 56 -22.13 -6.96 16.78
C HIS A 56 -23.05 -8.17 17.03
N LEU A 57 -22.96 -9.18 16.17
CA LEU A 57 -23.71 -10.44 16.30
C LEU A 57 -23.33 -11.22 17.57
N ALA A 58 -22.05 -11.18 17.97
CA ALA A 58 -21.58 -11.83 19.20
C ALA A 58 -21.97 -11.09 20.48
N GLY A 59 -22.26 -9.79 20.40
CA GLY A 59 -22.79 -8.97 21.50
C GLY A 59 -21.84 -8.69 22.67
N GLY A 60 -22.32 -7.89 23.62
CA GLY A 60 -21.61 -7.59 24.87
C GLY A 60 -20.18 -7.08 24.68
N ARG A 61 -19.22 -7.72 25.35
CA ARG A 61 -17.80 -7.35 25.29
C ARG A 61 -17.14 -7.61 23.93
N ALA A 62 -17.77 -8.46 23.09
CA ALA A 62 -17.28 -8.77 21.75
C ALA A 62 -17.41 -7.56 20.81
N TRP A 63 -18.53 -6.84 20.88
CA TRP A 63 -18.75 -5.61 20.09
C TRP A 63 -17.65 -4.58 20.37
N VAL A 64 -17.38 -4.30 21.65
CA VAL A 64 -16.35 -3.33 22.04
C VAL A 64 -14.97 -3.80 21.57
N GLY A 65 -14.64 -5.08 21.74
CA GLY A 65 -13.39 -5.67 21.24
C GLY A 65 -13.23 -5.50 19.72
N ALA A 66 -14.24 -5.93 18.96
CA ALA A 66 -14.25 -5.87 17.52
C ALA A 66 -14.22 -4.43 16.99
N ALA A 67 -14.92 -3.49 17.63
CA ALA A 67 -14.90 -2.07 17.25
C ALA A 67 -13.52 -1.45 17.38
N TRP A 68 -12.82 -1.71 18.47
CA TRP A 68 -11.43 -1.28 18.65
C TRP A 68 -10.48 -1.97 17.66
N GLY A 69 -10.65 -3.27 17.43
CA GLY A 69 -9.82 -4.04 16.51
C GLY A 69 -10.00 -3.59 15.06
N ALA A 70 -11.24 -3.39 14.64
CA ALA A 70 -11.60 -2.90 13.31
C ALA A 70 -11.16 -1.45 13.12
N GLY A 71 -11.35 -0.57 14.11
CA GLY A 71 -10.89 0.82 14.05
C GLY A 71 -9.37 0.92 13.91
N ALA A 72 -8.63 0.16 14.72
CA ALA A 72 -7.17 0.09 14.63
C ALA A 72 -6.71 -0.48 13.27
N GLY A 73 -7.32 -1.60 12.83
CA GLY A 73 -7.01 -2.22 11.54
C GLY A 73 -7.29 -1.30 10.35
N ALA A 74 -8.43 -0.58 10.37
CA ALA A 74 -8.79 0.39 9.34
C ALA A 74 -7.81 1.55 9.29
N LEU A 75 -7.39 2.08 10.44
CA LEU A 75 -6.44 3.19 10.50
C LEU A 75 -5.04 2.77 10.00
N LEU A 76 -4.57 1.58 10.38
CA LEU A 76 -3.32 1.02 9.86
C LEU A 76 -3.39 0.77 8.35
N THR A 77 -4.53 0.26 7.85
CA THR A 77 -4.79 0.09 6.42
C THR A 77 -4.73 1.43 5.68
N ALA A 78 -5.34 2.48 6.24
CA ALA A 78 -5.32 3.81 5.65
C ALA A 78 -3.89 4.37 5.56
N ILE A 79 -3.06 4.17 6.59
CA ILE A 79 -1.64 4.55 6.54
C ILE A 79 -0.91 3.81 5.41
N THR A 80 -1.12 2.49 5.29
CA THR A 80 -0.51 1.69 4.22
C THR A 80 -0.97 2.18 2.84
N ALA A 81 -2.27 2.40 2.65
CA ALA A 81 -2.81 2.90 1.38
C ALA A 81 -2.29 4.30 1.04
N ALA A 82 -2.20 5.21 2.01
CA ALA A 82 -1.67 6.56 1.82
C ALA A 82 -0.19 6.53 1.41
N VAL A 83 0.61 5.66 2.04
CA VAL A 83 2.03 5.46 1.69
C VAL A 83 2.14 4.89 0.28
N LEU A 84 1.30 3.93 -0.11
CA LEU A 84 1.28 3.39 -1.47
C LEU A 84 0.85 4.43 -2.51
N ALA A 85 -0.07 5.34 -2.17
CA ALA A 85 -0.59 6.36 -3.08
C ALA A 85 0.30 7.60 -3.21
N ALA A 86 1.32 7.76 -2.35
CA ALA A 86 2.16 8.95 -2.32
C ALA A 86 3.14 9.00 -3.53
N PRO A 87 3.36 10.19 -4.12
CA PRO A 87 4.24 10.38 -5.28
C PRO A 87 5.71 10.49 -4.85
N TRP A 88 6.28 9.38 -4.36
CA TRP A 88 7.68 9.31 -3.87
C TRP A 88 8.73 9.64 -4.95
N ASP A 89 8.36 9.59 -6.23
CA ASP A 89 9.19 9.96 -7.37
C ASP A 89 9.58 11.45 -7.36
N ARG A 90 8.74 12.31 -6.77
CA ARG A 90 8.99 13.75 -6.70
C ARG A 90 9.97 14.13 -5.59
N VAL A 91 10.21 13.23 -4.63
CA VAL A 91 11.08 13.49 -3.48
C VAL A 91 11.91 12.23 -3.16
N PRO A 92 12.89 11.84 -4.01
CA PRO A 92 13.63 10.59 -3.86
C PRO A 92 14.38 10.45 -2.53
N ARG A 93 14.76 11.58 -1.91
CA ARG A 93 15.39 11.63 -0.58
C ARG A 93 14.47 11.11 0.53
N LEU A 94 13.16 11.07 0.29
CA LEU A 94 12.15 10.49 1.19
C LEU A 94 11.75 9.06 0.81
N GLY A 95 12.31 8.45 -0.25
CA GLY A 95 11.94 7.09 -0.66
C GLY A 95 12.27 6.03 0.40
N SER A 96 13.42 6.15 1.06
CA SER A 96 13.74 5.36 2.27
C SER A 96 12.96 5.84 3.50
N SER A 97 12.71 7.15 3.60
CA SER A 97 11.93 7.74 4.69
C SER A 97 10.45 7.36 4.66
N GLY A 98 9.87 6.97 3.52
CA GLY A 98 8.46 6.62 3.40
C GLY A 98 8.09 5.35 4.17
N ALA A 99 8.96 4.33 4.12
CA ALA A 99 8.81 3.14 4.94
C ALA A 99 8.95 3.48 6.44
N MET A 100 9.90 4.35 6.77
CA MET A 100 10.15 4.77 8.15
C MET A 100 9.01 5.65 8.71
N LEU A 101 8.45 6.56 7.92
CA LEU A 101 7.26 7.36 8.22
C LEU A 101 6.02 6.49 8.39
N SER A 102 5.82 5.48 7.52
CA SER A 102 4.75 4.49 7.68
C SER A 102 4.89 3.75 8.99
N PHE A 103 6.10 3.30 9.32
CA PHE A 103 6.38 2.61 10.56
C PHE A 103 6.10 3.50 11.77
N ILE A 104 6.58 4.74 11.79
CA ILE A 104 6.29 5.73 12.85
C ILE A 104 4.78 5.94 13.00
N GLY A 105 4.06 6.13 11.90
CA GLY A 105 2.60 6.26 11.92
C GLY A 105 1.92 5.05 12.57
N LYS A 106 2.35 3.84 12.24
CA LYS A 106 1.84 2.60 12.84
C LYS A 106 2.13 2.51 14.33
N ILE A 107 3.32 2.92 14.77
CA ILE A 107 3.68 3.00 16.20
C ILE A 107 2.77 4.00 16.92
N ILE A 108 2.56 5.20 16.37
CA ILE A 108 1.65 6.20 16.95
C ILE A 108 0.24 5.64 17.08
N VAL A 109 -0.26 4.92 16.07
CA VAL A 109 -1.57 4.26 16.13
C VAL A 109 -1.60 3.22 17.25
N MET A 110 -0.59 2.38 17.39
CA MET A 110 -0.54 1.38 18.46
C MET A 110 -0.47 2.01 19.85
N ILE A 111 0.31 3.06 20.03
CA ILE A 111 0.35 3.84 21.29
C ILE A 111 -1.03 4.45 21.55
N GLY A 112 -1.63 5.10 20.56
CA GLY A 112 -2.95 5.71 20.67
C GLY A 112 -4.02 4.70 21.04
N VAL A 113 -4.05 3.53 20.39
CA VAL A 113 -4.97 2.44 20.73
C VAL A 113 -4.75 1.96 22.16
N VAL A 114 -3.52 1.74 22.60
CA VAL A 114 -3.24 1.30 23.97
C VAL A 114 -3.69 2.36 24.98
N VAL A 115 -3.40 3.64 24.74
CA VAL A 115 -3.76 4.74 25.64
C VAL A 115 -5.27 4.94 25.68
N LEU A 116 -5.94 5.00 24.53
CA LEU A 116 -7.39 5.23 24.45
C LEU A 116 -8.21 4.01 24.88
N ALA A 117 -7.72 2.79 24.68
CA ALA A 117 -8.43 1.58 25.10
C ALA A 117 -8.29 1.30 26.61
N ARG A 118 -7.33 1.94 27.32
CA ARG A 118 -7.10 1.73 28.77
C ARG A 118 -8.37 1.83 29.63
N PRO A 119 -9.24 2.85 29.48
CA PRO A 119 -10.46 2.97 30.26
C PRO A 119 -11.50 1.87 29.96
N TYR A 120 -11.42 1.27 28.78
CA TYR A 120 -12.41 0.32 28.28
C TYR A 120 -11.98 -1.16 28.42
N LYS A 121 -10.79 -1.44 28.95
CA LYS A 121 -10.22 -2.80 29.06
C LYS A 121 -11.19 -3.80 29.70
N SER A 122 -11.90 -3.40 30.75
CA SER A 122 -12.84 -4.25 31.48
C SER A 122 -14.09 -4.60 30.67
N ALA A 123 -14.51 -3.70 29.77
CA ALA A 123 -15.67 -3.88 28.89
C ALA A 123 -15.33 -4.56 27.56
N MET A 124 -14.05 -4.82 27.31
CA MET A 124 -13.52 -5.26 26.03
C MET A 124 -13.19 -6.76 26.09
N SER A 125 -13.48 -7.49 25.01
CA SER A 125 -12.96 -8.85 24.81
C SER A 125 -11.59 -8.79 24.10
N PRO A 126 -10.50 -9.25 24.74
CA PRO A 126 -9.17 -9.27 24.11
C PRO A 126 -9.12 -10.14 22.85
N VAL A 127 -9.87 -11.26 22.85
CA VAL A 127 -9.92 -12.19 21.71
C VAL A 127 -10.56 -11.54 20.50
N TRP A 128 -11.68 -10.83 20.69
CA TRP A 128 -12.33 -10.11 19.59
C TRP A 128 -11.51 -8.93 19.09
N PHE A 129 -10.82 -8.22 19.99
CA PHE A 129 -9.88 -7.17 19.58
C PHE A 129 -8.74 -7.71 18.72
N LEU A 130 -7.98 -8.67 19.25
CA LEU A 130 -6.81 -9.23 18.57
C LEU A 130 -7.23 -10.01 17.33
N GLY A 131 -8.32 -10.76 17.39
CA GLY A 131 -8.86 -11.53 16.27
C GLY A 131 -9.28 -10.63 15.11
N THR A 132 -10.07 -9.58 15.38
CA THR A 132 -10.47 -8.63 14.34
C THR A 132 -9.27 -7.86 13.77
N LEU A 133 -8.37 -7.39 14.63
CA LEU A 133 -7.15 -6.69 14.20
C LEU A 133 -6.27 -7.59 13.33
N ALA A 134 -6.02 -8.83 13.76
CA ALA A 134 -5.21 -9.80 13.03
C ALA A 134 -5.82 -10.16 11.67
N ALA A 135 -7.14 -10.36 11.61
CA ALA A 135 -7.84 -10.63 10.36
C ALA A 135 -7.61 -9.51 9.33
N VAL A 136 -7.75 -8.24 9.74
CA VAL A 136 -7.49 -7.09 8.87
C VAL A 136 -6.02 -7.05 8.43
N LEU A 137 -5.08 -7.17 9.37
CA LEU A 137 -3.64 -7.07 9.08
C LEU A 137 -3.15 -8.19 8.17
N LEU A 138 -3.53 -9.43 8.44
CA LEU A 138 -3.13 -10.59 7.63
C LEU A 138 -3.77 -10.52 6.23
N GLY A 139 -5.04 -10.14 6.14
CA GLY A 139 -5.72 -10.01 4.85
C GLY A 139 -5.11 -8.91 3.98
N VAL A 140 -4.83 -7.73 4.56
CA VAL A 140 -4.14 -6.64 3.85
C VAL A 140 -2.72 -7.05 3.46
N ALA A 141 -1.96 -7.66 4.37
CA ALA A 141 -0.60 -8.11 4.07
C ALA A 141 -0.56 -9.15 2.95
N ALA A 142 -1.51 -10.10 2.92
CA ALA A 142 -1.62 -11.08 1.84
C ALA A 142 -1.86 -10.39 0.49
N ILE A 143 -2.75 -9.40 0.44
CA ILE A 143 -3.00 -8.61 -0.78
C ILE A 143 -1.77 -7.82 -1.21
N GLU A 144 -1.03 -7.23 -0.28
CA GLU A 144 0.23 -6.55 -0.59
C GLU A 144 1.25 -7.53 -1.17
N ILE A 145 1.46 -8.69 -0.53
CA ILE A 145 2.41 -9.71 -0.98
C ILE A 145 2.04 -10.21 -2.38
N VAL A 146 0.78 -10.58 -2.62
CA VAL A 146 0.32 -11.04 -3.95
C VAL A 146 0.45 -9.93 -4.99
N SER A 147 0.10 -8.70 -4.63
CA SER A 147 0.23 -7.55 -5.53
C SER A 147 1.68 -7.19 -5.84
N LEU A 148 2.62 -7.49 -4.95
CA LEU A 148 4.06 -7.30 -5.18
C LEU A 148 4.67 -8.50 -5.92
N ALA A 149 4.23 -9.73 -5.64
CA ALA A 149 4.69 -10.94 -6.31
C ALA A 149 4.34 -10.92 -7.81
N ASN A 150 3.10 -10.53 -8.16
CA ASN A 150 2.70 -10.35 -9.55
C ASN A 150 3.53 -9.28 -10.28
N ARG A 151 4.07 -8.28 -9.57
CA ARG A 151 4.97 -7.26 -10.18
C ARG A 151 6.32 -7.84 -10.58
N ARG A 152 6.89 -8.71 -9.75
CA ARG A 152 8.18 -9.36 -10.05
C ARG A 152 8.07 -10.17 -11.34
N SER A 153 6.95 -10.87 -11.55
CA SER A 153 6.69 -11.62 -12.79
C SER A 153 6.64 -10.70 -14.01
N LEU A 154 5.82 -9.64 -13.97
CA LEU A 154 5.63 -8.73 -15.11
C LEU A 154 6.91 -7.99 -15.53
N THR A 155 7.80 -7.67 -14.59
CA THR A 155 9.10 -7.04 -14.92
C THR A 155 10.10 -8.00 -15.58
N VAL A 156 9.92 -9.32 -15.42
CA VAL A 156 10.82 -10.34 -15.99
C VAL A 156 10.41 -10.65 -17.44
N ASP A 157 9.11 -10.79 -17.70
CA ASP A 157 8.61 -11.05 -19.06
C ASP A 157 8.95 -9.91 -20.02
N SER A 158 8.73 -8.65 -19.61
CA SER A 158 9.06 -7.48 -20.46
C SER A 158 10.55 -7.30 -20.73
N ARG A 159 11.45 -7.91 -19.94
CA ARG A 159 12.90 -7.85 -20.19
C ARG A 159 13.37 -8.99 -21.12
N SER A 160 12.56 -10.02 -21.27
CA SER A 160 12.85 -11.19 -22.10
C SER A 160 12.45 -10.97 -23.56
N ASP A 161 11.48 -10.10 -23.82
CA ASP A 161 11.00 -9.74 -25.17
C ASP A 161 11.84 -8.62 -25.85
N ASP A 162 12.76 -7.99 -25.13
CA ASP A 162 13.68 -6.94 -25.63
C ASP A 162 15.07 -7.49 -26.03
N GLY A 163 15.22 -8.83 -26.12
CA GLY A 163 16.48 -9.53 -26.43
C GLY A 163 16.62 -9.96 -27.87
#